data_AF-X5MH74-F1
#
_entry.id   AF-X5MH74-F1
#
_cell.length_a   1.000
_cell.length_b   1.000
_cell.length_c   1.000
_cell.angle_alpha   90.00
_cell.angle_beta   90.00
_cell.angle_gamma   90.00
#
_symmetry.space_group_name_H-M   'P 1'
#
loop_
_entity.id
_entity.type
_entity.pdbx_description
1 polymer ?
#
loop_
_entity_poly.entity_id
_entity_poly.type
_entity_poly.pdbx_seq_one_letter_code
_entity_poly.pdbx_strand_id
1 'polypeptide(L)'
;MRSQNSQFGLMEQILTALTLMAEMGDYIPEHVAPWLTWMQIVLIALPFVFIYYRAARMMILAQVVNFLIATIVFMAEGNQVTRLFGLGHIAWVYPMILYYKDIRSEYWKPYRVYAAIAAATIAISLVMDVRDVALWVGGDRGSTLVGLPEGYPAR
;
A
#
# COMPACT_ATOMS: atom_id res chain seq x y z
N MET A 1 27.11 3.58 -14.27
CA MET A 1 25.99 2.94 -15.01
C MET A 1 24.76 3.84 -14.93
N ARG A 2 24.70 4.92 -15.72
CA ARG A 2 23.66 5.97 -15.58
C ARG A 2 23.12 6.46 -16.94
N SER A 3 23.13 5.62 -17.99
CA SER A 3 22.81 6.06 -19.36
C SER A 3 21.97 5.08 -20.20
N GLN A 4 21.06 4.32 -19.60
CA GLN A 4 20.04 3.58 -20.36
C GLN A 4 18.59 4.06 -20.10
N ASN A 5 18.32 4.72 -18.97
CA ASN A 5 16.97 5.24 -18.66
C ASN A 5 16.57 6.49 -19.48
N SER A 6 17.47 7.04 -20.31
CA SER A 6 17.18 8.26 -21.10
C SER A 6 16.49 8.00 -22.43
N GLN A 7 16.17 6.75 -22.78
CA GLN A 7 15.52 6.41 -24.06
C GLN A 7 14.02 6.13 -23.97
N PHE A 8 13.49 5.82 -22.79
CA PHE A 8 12.07 5.53 -22.62
C PHE A 8 11.28 6.77 -22.23
N GLY A 9 10.21 7.06 -22.97
CA GLY A 9 9.26 8.12 -22.61
C GLY A 9 8.59 7.83 -21.26
N LEU A 10 8.16 8.87 -20.54
CA LEU A 10 7.52 8.75 -19.22
C LEU A 10 6.35 7.73 -19.23
N MET A 11 5.56 7.72 -20.30
CA MET A 11 4.45 6.78 -20.47
C MET A 11 4.93 5.32 -20.45
N GLU A 12 6.01 5.01 -21.15
CA GLU A 12 6.56 3.66 -21.22
C GLU A 12 7.11 3.21 -19.86
N GLN A 13 7.78 4.12 -19.15
CA GLN A 13 8.26 3.85 -17.78
C GLN A 13 7.10 3.53 -16.83
N ILE A 14 5.99 4.29 -16.92
CA ILE A 14 4.80 4.03 -16.10
C ILE A 14 4.18 2.68 -16.47
N LEU A 15 4.03 2.38 -17.76
CA LEU A 15 3.46 1.11 -18.21
C LEU A 15 4.31 -0.09 -17.76
N THR A 16 5.64 0.00 -17.88
CA THR A 16 6.55 -1.02 -17.36
C THR A 16 6.37 -1.18 -15.85
N ALA A 17 6.39 -0.08 -15.09
CA ALA A 17 6.22 -0.14 -13.64
C ALA A 17 4.89 -0.81 -13.23
N LEU A 18 3.78 -0.46 -13.90
CA LEU A 18 2.48 -1.05 -13.63
C LEU A 18 2.44 -2.55 -13.94
N THR A 19 3.05 -2.98 -15.06
CA THR A 19 3.16 -4.41 -15.40
C THR A 19 3.96 -5.16 -14.33
N LEU A 20 5.11 -4.64 -13.91
CA LEU A 20 5.94 -5.27 -12.87
C LEU A 20 5.24 -5.33 -11.51
N MET A 21 4.51 -4.28 -11.15
CA MET A 21 3.71 -4.27 -9.93
C MET A 21 2.56 -5.29 -9.97
N ALA A 22 2.00 -5.56 -11.15
CA ALA A 22 0.98 -6.60 -11.31
C ALA A 22 1.58 -8.01 -11.16
N GLU A 23 2.79 -8.24 -11.69
CA GLU A 23 3.53 -9.51 -11.57
C GLU A 23 4.08 -9.76 -10.15
N MET A 24 4.24 -8.71 -9.33
CA MET A 24 4.70 -8.82 -7.94
C MET A 24 3.86 -9.80 -7.11
N GLY A 25 2.58 -9.98 -7.46
CA GLY A 25 1.68 -10.91 -6.78
C GLY A 25 2.23 -12.34 -6.68
N ASP A 26 2.96 -12.79 -7.69
CA ASP A 26 3.50 -14.15 -7.78
C ASP A 26 4.68 -14.39 -6.82
N TYR A 27 5.26 -13.32 -6.28
CA TYR A 27 6.44 -13.37 -5.41
C TYR A 27 6.11 -13.12 -3.94
N ILE A 28 4.84 -12.90 -3.60
CA ILE A 28 4.42 -12.66 -2.21
C ILE A 28 4.66 -13.93 -1.38
N PRO A 29 5.35 -13.85 -0.22
CA PRO A 29 5.51 -15.00 0.66
C PRO A 29 4.17 -15.54 1.14
N GLU A 30 4.05 -16.85 1.21
CA GLU A 30 2.84 -17.53 1.69
C GLU A 30 2.41 -17.09 3.10
N HIS A 31 3.37 -16.73 3.96
CA HIS A 31 3.07 -16.25 5.31
C HIS A 31 2.58 -14.78 5.35
N VAL A 32 2.84 -13.99 4.30
CA VAL A 32 2.42 -12.58 4.17
C VAL A 32 1.11 -12.48 3.39
N ALA A 33 0.88 -13.38 2.43
CA ALA A 33 -0.30 -13.39 1.56
C ALA A 33 -1.65 -13.31 2.30
N PRO A 34 -1.89 -14.00 3.44
CA PRO A 34 -3.13 -13.88 4.19
C PRO A 34 -3.36 -12.47 4.75
N TRP A 35 -2.31 -11.82 5.25
CA TRP A 35 -2.40 -10.46 5.77
C TRP A 35 -2.70 -9.45 4.66
N LEU A 36 -2.02 -9.57 3.51
CA LEU A 36 -2.32 -8.73 2.36
C LEU A 36 -3.76 -8.92 1.88
N THR A 37 -4.21 -10.17 1.75
CA THR A 37 -5.59 -10.49 1.37
C THR A 37 -6.60 -9.89 2.35
N TRP A 38 -6.32 -9.98 3.65
CA TRP A 38 -7.12 -9.33 4.69
C TRP A 38 -7.21 -7.81 4.48
N MET A 39 -6.08 -7.13 4.24
CA MET A 39 -6.08 -5.70 3.96
C MET A 39 -6.87 -5.36 2.69
N GLN A 40 -6.73 -6.14 1.61
CA GLN A 40 -7.50 -5.92 0.37
C GLN A 40 -9.00 -5.95 0.64
N ILE A 41 -9.47 -6.92 1.43
CA ILE A 41 -10.89 -7.04 1.79
C ILE A 41 -11.32 -5.84 2.64
N VAL A 42 -10.61 -5.56 3.73
CA VAL A 42 -11.02 -4.56 4.73
C VAL A 42 -10.86 -3.12 4.23
N LEU A 43 -9.78 -2.83 3.52
CA LEU A 43 -9.38 -1.47 3.16
C LEU A 43 -9.69 -1.11 1.70
N ILE A 44 -9.97 -2.10 0.84
CA ILE A 44 -10.36 -1.84 -0.56
C ILE A 44 -11.80 -2.27 -0.82
N ALA A 45 -12.18 -3.53 -0.58
CA ALA A 45 -13.50 -4.02 -0.96
C ALA A 45 -14.64 -3.48 -0.05
N LEU A 46 -14.51 -3.61 1.28
CA LEU A 46 -15.56 -3.21 2.22
C LEU A 46 -15.90 -1.71 2.23
N PRO A 47 -14.99 -0.75 1.98
CA PRO A 47 -15.36 0.66 1.81
C PRO A 47 -16.47 0.88 0.77
N PHE A 48 -16.54 0.09 -0.31
CA PHE A 48 -17.60 0.20 -1.31
C PHE A 48 -18.97 -0.25 -0.79
N VAL A 49 -18.99 -1.27 0.08
CA VAL A 49 -20.23 -1.69 0.77
C VAL A 49 -20.75 -0.58 1.67
N PHE A 50 -19.84 0.19 2.28
CA PHE A 50 -20.16 1.28 3.21
C PHE A 50 -20.02 2.68 2.57
N ILE A 51 -20.17 2.81 1.26
CA ILE A 51 -19.89 4.04 0.49
C ILE A 51 -20.67 5.28 0.96
N TYR A 52 -21.81 5.11 1.63
CA TYR A 52 -22.61 6.23 2.15
C TYR A 52 -21.89 6.97 3.28
N TYR A 53 -21.00 6.30 4.01
CA TYR A 53 -20.26 6.89 5.11
C TYR A 53 -19.05 7.68 4.62
N ARG A 54 -18.78 8.81 5.27
CA ARG A 54 -17.68 9.70 4.85
C ARG A 54 -16.33 9.01 4.97
N ALA A 55 -16.05 8.29 6.06
CA ALA A 55 -14.75 7.64 6.25
C ALA A 55 -14.48 6.60 5.17
N ALA A 56 -15.48 5.81 4.77
CA ALA A 56 -15.36 4.84 3.67
C ALA A 56 -15.04 5.50 2.32
N ARG A 57 -15.71 6.60 1.96
CA ARG A 57 -15.36 7.38 0.74
C ARG A 57 -13.95 7.93 0.79
N MET A 58 -13.53 8.45 1.95
CA MET A 58 -12.17 8.95 2.12
C MET A 58 -11.14 7.81 2.08
N MET A 59 -11.49 6.60 2.53
CA MET A 59 -10.64 5.42 2.40
C MET A 59 -10.43 5.03 0.93
N ILE A 60 -11.48 5.09 0.10
CA ILE A 60 -11.36 4.84 -1.35
C ILE A 60 -10.44 5.87 -2.01
N LEU A 61 -10.62 7.16 -1.70
CA LEU A 61 -9.72 8.21 -2.20
C LEU A 61 -8.28 8.02 -1.71
N ALA A 62 -8.11 7.67 -0.43
CA ALA A 62 -6.80 7.39 0.14
C ALA A 62 -6.15 6.17 -0.53
N GLN A 63 -6.92 5.21 -1.02
CA GLN A 63 -6.39 4.07 -1.76
C GLN A 63 -5.83 4.49 -3.12
N VAL A 64 -6.48 5.43 -3.82
CA VAL A 64 -5.95 6.00 -5.07
C VAL A 64 -4.62 6.70 -4.80
N VAL A 65 -4.56 7.53 -3.76
CA VAL A 65 -3.33 8.24 -3.36
C VAL A 65 -2.23 7.25 -2.94
N ASN A 66 -2.58 6.21 -2.20
CA ASN A 66 -1.67 5.13 -1.81
C ASN A 66 -1.02 4.49 -3.03
N PHE A 67 -1.82 4.09 -4.03
CA PHE A 67 -1.27 3.50 -5.27
C PHE A 67 -0.36 4.47 -6.02
N LEU A 68 -0.73 5.75 -6.14
CA LEU A 68 0.12 6.76 -6.78
C LEU A 68 1.48 6.89 -6.06
N ILE A 69 1.47 6.98 -4.73
CA ILE A 69 2.71 7.06 -3.93
C ILE A 69 3.54 5.79 -4.10
N ALA A 70 2.90 4.62 -4.01
CA ALA A 70 3.58 3.33 -4.17
C ALA A 70 4.25 3.19 -5.55
N THR A 71 3.58 3.58 -6.63
CA THR A 71 4.17 3.58 -7.99
C THR A 71 5.35 4.55 -8.08
N ILE A 72 5.23 5.77 -7.54
CA ILE A 72 6.33 6.74 -7.54
C ILE A 72 7.54 6.20 -6.78
N VAL A 73 7.33 5.64 -5.58
CA VAL A 73 8.40 5.04 -4.77
C VAL A 73 9.03 3.86 -5.50
N PHE A 74 8.23 2.96 -6.05
CA PHE A 74 8.71 1.80 -6.81
C PHE A 74 9.60 2.22 -7.98
N MET A 75 9.18 3.21 -8.78
CA MET A 75 9.98 3.75 -9.87
C MET A 75 11.27 4.43 -9.37
N ALA A 76 11.19 5.19 -8.26
CA ALA A 76 12.34 5.87 -7.68
C ALA A 76 13.39 4.90 -7.13
N GLU A 77 12.96 3.74 -6.64
CA GLU A 77 13.82 2.65 -6.15
C GLU A 77 14.27 1.71 -7.27
N GLY A 78 14.13 2.11 -8.54
CA GLY A 78 14.62 1.35 -9.69
C GLY A 78 13.74 0.15 -10.06
N ASN A 79 12.43 0.27 -9.88
CA ASN A 79 11.44 -0.79 -10.07
C ASN A 79 11.67 -1.99 -9.14
N GLN A 80 12.15 -1.71 -7.93
CA GLN A 80 12.31 -2.70 -6.88
C GLN A 80 11.33 -2.41 -5.75
N VAL A 81 10.76 -3.48 -5.21
CA VAL A 81 9.98 -3.42 -3.98
C VAL A 81 11.00 -3.33 -2.86
N THR A 82 11.11 -2.16 -2.23
CA THR A 82 11.96 -1.96 -1.06
C THR A 82 11.08 -1.73 0.17
N ARG A 83 11.72 -1.65 1.35
CA ARG A 83 11.06 -1.25 2.60
C ARG A 83 10.25 0.05 2.52
N LEU A 84 10.53 0.95 1.57
CA LEU A 84 9.74 2.16 1.37
C LEU A 84 8.41 1.93 0.66
N PHE A 85 8.15 0.75 0.11
CA PHE A 85 6.92 0.48 -0.64
C PHE A 85 5.64 0.75 0.19
N GLY A 86 5.69 0.49 1.50
CA GLY A 86 4.60 0.79 2.44
C GLY A 86 4.33 2.28 2.68
N LEU A 87 5.19 3.19 2.20
CA LEU A 87 5.05 4.64 2.44
C LEU A 87 3.71 5.19 1.92
N GLY A 88 3.12 4.56 0.90
CA GLY A 88 1.80 4.95 0.39
C GLY A 88 0.69 4.89 1.45
N HIS A 89 0.83 4.03 2.47
CA HIS A 89 -0.14 3.90 3.56
C HIS A 89 -0.26 5.17 4.40
N ILE A 90 0.66 6.15 4.28
CA ILE A 90 0.51 7.45 4.94
C ILE A 90 -0.81 8.13 4.56
N ALA A 91 -1.33 7.88 3.35
CA ALA A 91 -2.63 8.37 2.92
C ALA A 91 -3.79 7.84 3.77
N TRP A 92 -3.63 6.68 4.41
CA TRP A 92 -4.64 6.04 5.25
C TRP A 92 -4.77 6.65 6.65
N VAL A 93 -3.84 7.51 7.08
CA VAL A 93 -3.90 8.16 8.39
C VAL A 93 -5.18 9.00 8.54
N TYR A 94 -5.56 9.73 7.49
CA TYR A 94 -6.77 10.54 7.51
C TYR A 94 -8.06 9.71 7.65
N PRO A 95 -8.35 8.70 6.80
CA PRO A 95 -9.52 7.84 7.00
C PRO A 95 -9.47 7.07 8.34
N MET A 96 -8.29 6.68 8.84
CA MET A 96 -8.16 6.08 10.18
C MET A 96 -8.71 7.01 11.28
N ILE A 97 -8.37 8.30 11.25
CA ILE A 97 -8.91 9.29 12.21
C ILE A 97 -10.44 9.40 12.08
N LEU A 98 -10.98 9.33 10.87
CA LEU A 98 -12.43 9.36 10.65
C LEU A 98 -13.10 8.08 11.17
N TYR A 99 -12.55 6.90 10.87
CA TYR A 99 -13.05 5.64 11.41
C TYR A 99 -13.04 5.65 12.94
N TYR A 100 -11.97 6.16 13.57
CA TYR A 100 -11.89 6.28 15.02
C TYR A 100 -13.00 7.16 15.62
N LYS A 101 -13.41 8.22 14.91
CA LYS A 101 -14.57 9.05 15.30
C LYS A 101 -15.87 8.27 15.13
N ASP A 102 -16.02 7.58 14.00
CA ASP A 102 -17.22 6.81 13.65
C ASP A 102 -17.48 5.63 14.59
N ILE A 103 -16.44 5.02 15.18
CA ILE A 103 -16.59 3.98 16.21
C ILE A 103 -17.44 4.47 17.39
N ARG A 104 -17.38 5.76 17.74
CA ARG A 104 -18.09 6.37 18.88
C ARG A 104 -19.42 7.00 18.51
N SER A 105 -19.82 6.97 17.24
CA SER A 105 -21.06 7.60 16.79
C SER A 105 -22.28 6.69 16.98
N GLU A 106 -23.45 7.23 16.63
CA GLU A 106 -24.72 6.49 16.60
C GLU A 106 -24.98 5.80 15.24
N TYR A 107 -23.96 5.69 14.39
CA TYR A 107 -24.09 4.99 13.11
C TYR A 107 -24.45 3.52 13.29
N TRP A 108 -24.94 2.92 12.20
CA TRP A 108 -25.35 1.53 12.14
C TRP A 108 -24.25 0.60 12.68
N LYS A 109 -24.62 -0.31 13.58
CA LYS A 109 -23.67 -1.16 14.33
C LYS A 109 -22.69 -1.93 13.43
N PRO A 110 -23.11 -2.59 12.33
CA PRO A 110 -22.19 -3.23 11.40
C PRO A 110 -21.14 -2.30 10.81
N TYR A 111 -21.51 -1.06 10.47
CA TYR A 111 -20.54 -0.07 10.00
C TYR A 111 -19.53 0.31 11.10
N ARG A 112 -19.97 0.48 12.34
CA ARG A 112 -19.07 0.80 13.46
C ARG A 112 -18.08 -0.32 13.76
N VAL A 113 -18.53 -1.58 13.65
CA VAL A 113 -17.65 -2.76 13.78
C VAL A 113 -16.62 -2.77 12.64
N TYR A 114 -17.07 -2.54 11.41
CA TYR A 114 -16.18 -2.38 10.26
C TYR A 114 -15.16 -1.26 10.48
N ALA A 115 -15.59 -0.08 10.92
CA ALA A 115 -14.73 1.06 11.21
C ALA A 115 -13.67 0.73 12.26
N ALA A 116 -14.03 -0.02 13.30
CA ALA A 116 -13.07 -0.50 14.31
C ALA A 116 -12.03 -1.45 13.71
N ILE A 117 -12.46 -2.41 12.88
CA ILE A 117 -11.57 -3.36 12.20
C ILE A 117 -10.64 -2.63 11.23
N ALA A 118 -11.17 -1.70 10.42
CA ALA A 118 -10.40 -0.91 9.48
C ALA A 118 -9.37 -0.03 10.19
N ALA A 119 -9.76 0.69 11.25
CA ALA A 119 -8.84 1.50 12.04
C ALA A 119 -7.71 0.67 12.68
N ALA A 120 -8.04 -0.51 13.24
CA ALA A 120 -7.05 -1.41 13.80
C ALA A 120 -6.09 -1.95 12.72
N THR A 121 -6.62 -2.31 11.55
CA THR A 121 -5.81 -2.80 10.42
C THR A 121 -4.84 -1.73 9.95
N ILE A 122 -5.29 -0.49 9.75
CA ILE A 122 -4.43 0.63 9.35
C ILE A 122 -3.36 0.89 10.43
N ALA A 123 -3.73 0.88 11.71
CA ALA A 123 -2.76 1.11 12.79
C ALA A 123 -1.65 0.05 12.81
N ILE A 124 -1.99 -1.23 12.62
CA ILE A 124 -1.01 -2.32 12.54
C ILE A 124 -0.10 -2.12 11.32
N SER A 125 -0.65 -1.80 10.15
CA SER A 125 0.14 -1.52 8.94
C SER A 125 1.10 -0.35 9.12
N LEU A 126 0.65 0.77 9.69
CA LEU A 126 1.50 1.93 9.92
C LEU A 126 2.67 1.64 10.87
N VAL A 127 2.49 0.77 11.87
CA VAL A 127 3.60 0.35 12.74
C VAL A 127 4.66 -0.43 11.95
N MET A 128 4.23 -1.32 11.05
CA MET A 128 5.14 -2.05 10.17
C MET A 128 5.87 -1.09 9.20
N ASP A 129 5.15 -0.11 8.64
CA ASP A 129 5.74 0.89 7.74
C ASP A 129 6.80 1.75 8.46
N VAL A 130 6.54 2.18 9.70
CA VAL A 130 7.52 2.94 10.50
C VAL A 130 8.79 2.12 10.76
N ARG A 131 8.65 0.84 11.11
CA ARG A 131 9.79 -0.08 11.25
C ARG A 131 10.57 -0.18 9.95
N ASP A 132 9.88 -0.32 8.83
CA ASP A 132 10.50 -0.52 7.53
C ASP A 132 11.22 0.73 7.03
N VAL A 133 10.62 1.91 7.22
CA VAL A 133 11.29 3.20 6.98
C VAL A 133 12.53 3.34 7.86
N ALA A 134 12.46 2.96 9.14
CA ALA A 134 13.63 3.03 10.04
C ALA A 134 14.77 2.11 9.57
N LEU A 135 14.46 0.88 9.16
CA LEU A 135 15.43 -0.06 8.60
C LEU A 135 16.02 0.46 7.28
N TRP A 136 15.19 1.04 6.42
CA TRP A 136 15.66 1.67 5.18
C TRP A 136 16.59 2.85 5.46
N VAL A 137 16.24 3.73 6.40
CA VAL A 137 17.15 4.82 6.81
C VAL A 137 18.47 4.26 7.38
N GLY A 138 18.42 3.12 8.05
CA GLY A 138 19.59 2.36 8.52
C GLY A 138 20.42 1.67 7.42
N GLY A 139 20.01 1.77 6.16
CA GLY A 139 20.72 1.23 4.99
C GLY A 139 20.22 -0.13 4.49
N ASP A 140 19.23 -0.74 5.14
CA ASP A 140 18.62 -1.98 4.67
C ASP A 140 17.66 -1.70 3.51
N ARG A 141 18.12 -1.99 2.29
CA ARG A 141 17.37 -1.84 1.03
C ARG A 141 16.54 -3.07 0.69
N GLY A 142 16.46 -4.07 1.58
CA GLY A 142 15.63 -5.25 1.41
C GLY A 142 14.14 -4.91 1.39
N SER A 143 13.31 -5.94 1.48
CA SER A 143 11.87 -5.76 1.47
C SER A 143 11.16 -6.67 2.44
N THR A 144 10.00 -6.21 2.90
CA THR A 144 9.11 -6.94 3.83
C THR A 144 8.05 -7.72 3.06
N LEU A 145 7.68 -7.23 1.88
CA LEU A 145 7.04 -7.98 0.81
C LEU A 145 8.18 -8.46 -0.06
N VAL A 146 8.47 -9.75 -0.20
CA VAL A 146 9.63 -10.23 -0.98
C VAL A 146 9.90 -9.34 -2.20
N GLY A 147 11.11 -8.78 -2.26
CA GLY A 147 11.56 -8.11 -3.46
C GLY A 147 11.59 -9.14 -4.59
N LEU A 148 11.35 -8.72 -5.83
CA LEU A 148 11.67 -9.53 -6.99
C LEU A 148 13.08 -10.14 -6.75
N PRO A 149 13.29 -11.45 -7.00
CA PRO A 149 14.62 -12.05 -6.85
C PRO A 149 15.65 -11.15 -7.52
N GLU A 150 16.86 -10.99 -6.94
CA GLU A 150 17.90 -10.18 -7.57
C GLU A 150 18.02 -10.56 -9.05
N GLY A 151 17.67 -9.63 -9.96
CA GLY A 151 17.55 -9.91 -11.38
C GLY A 151 16.18 -10.40 -11.86
N TYR A 152 15.06 -9.86 -11.33
CA TYR A 152 13.74 -10.01 -11.97
C TYR A 152 12.97 -8.68 -12.14
N PRO A 153 12.46 -8.38 -13.36
CA PRO A 153 13.04 -8.92 -14.58
C PRO A 153 14.50 -8.46 -14.63
N ALA A 154 15.40 -9.42 -14.77
CA ALA A 154 16.69 -9.17 -15.34
C ALA A 154 16.43 -8.75 -16.78
N ARG A 155 16.49 -7.44 -17.04
CA ARG A 155 17.11 -6.76 -18.20
C ARG A 155 16.56 -5.35 -18.34
#